data_AF-A0A945K163-F1
#
_entry.id   AF-A0A945K163-F1
#
_cell.length_a   1.000
_cell.length_b   1.000
_cell.length_c   1.000
_cell.angle_alpha   90.00
_cell.angle_beta   90.00
_cell.angle_gamma   90.00
#
_symmetry.space_group_name_H-M   'P 1'
#
loop_
_entity.id
_entity.type
_entity.pdbx_description
1 polymer ?
#
loop_
_entity_poly.entity_id
_entity_poly.type
_entity_poly.pdbx_seq_one_letter_code
_entity_poly.pdbx_strand_id
1 'polypeptide(L)'
;MTKSLTTLLIALSTTLFAQDQVAKDVLDRLSATTKSYKNMTVGFDFIFENKNQNINEKQKGTLVLQEEMFRLEMEEQIIINDGESQWIYLTDMNEV
;
A
#
# COMPACT_ATOMS: atom_id res chain seq x y z
N MET A 1 12.29 7.14 -45.79
CA MET A 1 11.60 7.66 -44.58
C MET A 1 10.80 6.58 -43.85
N THR A 2 10.28 5.53 -44.51
CA THR A 2 9.55 4.44 -43.86
C THR A 2 10.41 3.56 -42.94
N LYS A 3 11.65 3.21 -43.35
CA LYS A 3 12.56 2.37 -42.54
C LYS A 3 12.98 2.99 -41.20
N SER A 4 13.22 4.30 -41.13
CA SER A 4 13.55 4.98 -39.86
C SER A 4 12.38 5.05 -38.88
N LEU A 5 11.14 5.11 -39.39
CA LEU A 5 9.94 5.13 -38.54
C LEU A 5 9.67 3.76 -37.91
N THR A 6 9.95 2.67 -38.64
CA THR A 6 9.82 1.30 -38.12
C THR A 6 10.84 1.00 -37.03
N THR A 7 12.10 1.47 -37.16
CA THR A 7 13.14 1.29 -36.14
C THR A 7 12.79 2.04 -34.84
N LEU A 8 12.22 3.25 -34.94
CA LEU A 8 11.79 4.02 -33.77
C LEU A 8 10.61 3.36 -33.03
N LEU A 9 9.69 2.72 -33.76
CA LEU A 9 8.55 2.01 -33.17
C LEU A 9 8.98 0.74 -32.41
N ILE A 10 9.99 0.02 -32.91
CA ILE A 10 10.57 -1.15 -32.23
C ILE A 10 11.38 -0.74 -30.99
N ALA A 11 12.07 0.41 -31.04
CA ALA A 11 12.78 0.94 -29.87
C ALA A 11 11.83 1.43 -28.77
N LEU A 12 10.62 1.88 -29.13
CA LEU A 12 9.61 2.33 -28.16
C LEU A 12 8.87 1.15 -27.49
N SER A 13 8.75 0.00 -28.17
CA SER A 13 8.15 -1.19 -27.57
C SER A 13 9.07 -1.84 -26.53
N THR A 14 10.39 -1.86 -26.74
CA THR A 14 11.33 -2.43 -25.76
C THR A 14 11.37 -1.63 -24.45
N THR A 15 11.15 -0.31 -24.49
CA THR A 15 11.09 0.51 -23.26
C THR A 15 9.86 0.22 -22.41
N LEU A 16 8.73 -0.20 -23.01
CA LEU A 16 7.51 -0.55 -22.28
C LEU A 16 7.71 -1.86 -21.48
N PHE A 17 8.31 -2.88 -22.10
CA PHE A 17 8.59 -4.15 -21.42
C PHE A 17 9.62 -4.03 -20.27
N ALA A 18 10.55 -3.07 -20.36
CA ALA A 18 11.53 -2.84 -19.30
C ALA A 18 10.90 -2.23 -18.03
N GLN A 19 9.86 -1.40 -18.18
CA GLN A 19 9.17 -0.78 -17.04
C GLN A 19 8.40 -1.81 -16.21
N ASP A 20 7.72 -2.76 -16.88
CA ASP A 20 6.96 -3.83 -16.21
C ASP A 20 7.85 -4.75 -15.38
N GLN A 21 9.04 -5.09 -15.89
CA GLN A 21 9.98 -5.95 -15.17
C GLN A 21 10.50 -5.28 -13.90
N VAL A 22 10.85 -4.00 -13.96
CA VAL A 22 11.32 -3.25 -12.78
C VAL A 22 10.23 -3.17 -11.71
N ALA A 23 8.98 -2.90 -12.10
CA ALA A 23 7.85 -2.87 -11.17
C ALA A 23 7.66 -4.24 -10.50
N LYS A 24 7.71 -5.32 -11.29
CA LYS A 24 7.61 -6.70 -10.78
C LYS A 24 8.73 -7.00 -9.78
N ASP A 25 9.98 -6.70 -10.10
CA ASP A 25 11.12 -6.97 -9.23
C ASP A 25 11.01 -6.23 -7.88
N VAL A 26 10.50 -4.99 -7.89
CA VAL A 26 10.24 -4.22 -6.67
C VAL A 26 9.17 -4.88 -5.81
N LEU A 27 8.06 -5.32 -6.43
CA LEU A 27 6.97 -6.00 -5.73
C LEU A 27 7.40 -7.37 -5.19
N ASP A 28 8.18 -8.13 -5.96
CA ASP A 28 8.69 -9.44 -5.57
C ASP A 28 9.65 -9.31 -4.37
N ARG A 29 10.53 -8.30 -4.38
CA ARG A 29 11.42 -8.03 -3.25
C ARG A 29 10.65 -7.59 -2.00
N LEU A 30 9.65 -6.72 -2.15
CA LEU A 30 8.80 -6.30 -1.05
C LEU A 30 8.08 -7.51 -0.44
N SER A 31 7.42 -8.31 -1.28
CA SER A 31 6.70 -9.52 -0.90
C SER A 31 7.59 -10.54 -0.19
N ALA A 32 8.79 -10.81 -0.73
CA ALA A 32 9.75 -11.71 -0.09
C ALA A 32 10.20 -11.19 1.28
N THR A 33 10.41 -9.88 1.39
CA THR A 33 10.82 -9.25 2.66
C THR A 33 9.69 -9.34 3.69
N THR A 34 8.47 -8.94 3.33
CA THR A 34 7.35 -8.93 4.28
C THR A 34 6.95 -10.34 4.73
N LYS A 35 6.95 -11.32 3.81
CA LYS A 35 6.68 -12.75 4.13
C LYS A 35 7.75 -13.42 4.97
N SER A 36 8.97 -12.86 5.02
CA SER A 36 10.04 -13.42 5.87
C SER A 36 9.80 -13.19 7.36
N TYR A 37 8.94 -12.24 7.72
CA TYR A 37 8.60 -11.94 9.11
C TYR A 37 7.41 -12.79 9.57
N LYS A 38 7.55 -13.44 10.74
CA LYS A 38 6.45 -14.18 11.37
C LYS A 38 5.34 -13.26 11.89
N ASN A 39 5.75 -12.12 12.44
CA ASN A 39 4.88 -11.04 12.88
C ASN A 39 5.57 -9.71 12.56
N MET A 40 4.78 -8.69 12.30
CA MET A 40 5.28 -7.35 12.01
C MET A 40 4.43 -6.33 12.77
N THR A 41 5.10 -5.36 13.38
CA THR A 41 4.44 -4.19 13.97
C THR A 41 5.02 -2.94 13.31
N VAL A 42 4.13 -2.12 12.77
CA VAL A 42 4.48 -0.89 12.05
C VAL A 42 3.80 0.28 12.73
N GLY A 43 4.59 1.20 13.28
CA GLY A 43 4.09 2.52 13.67
C GLY A 43 4.16 3.47 12.47
N PHE A 44 3.10 4.24 12.25
CA PHE A 44 3.03 5.19 11.14
C PHE A 44 2.37 6.51 11.55
N ASP A 45 2.68 7.56 10.79
CA ASP A 45 1.98 8.83 10.80
C ASP A 45 1.09 8.89 9.56
N PHE A 46 -0.23 8.97 9.73
CA PHE A 46 -1.20 9.24 8.67
C PHE A 46 -1.38 10.75 8.53
N ILE A 47 -1.19 11.27 7.32
CA ILE A 47 -1.32 12.71 7.03
C ILE A 47 -2.35 12.86 5.92
N PHE A 48 -3.45 13.55 6.23
CA PHE A 48 -4.50 13.89 5.27
C PHE A 48 -4.48 15.39 4.99
N GLU A 49 -4.17 15.76 3.75
CA GLU A 49 -4.12 17.16 3.31
C GLU A 49 -5.12 17.41 2.18
N ASN A 50 -6.02 18.39 2.38
CA ASN A 50 -6.85 18.94 1.31
C ASN A 50 -6.63 20.46 1.21
N LYS A 51 -5.86 20.87 0.20
CA LYS A 51 -5.49 22.28 -0.02
C LYS A 51 -6.68 23.18 -0.35
N ASN A 52 -7.66 22.66 -1.07
CA ASN A 52 -8.84 23.44 -1.47
C ASN A 52 -9.75 23.74 -0.27
N GLN A 53 -9.81 22.81 0.68
CA GLN A 53 -10.62 22.95 1.90
C GLN A 53 -9.79 23.42 3.11
N ASN A 54 -8.49 23.68 2.92
CA ASN A 54 -7.53 24.01 3.97
C ASN A 54 -7.52 23.01 5.14
N ILE A 55 -7.67 21.72 4.82
CA ILE A 55 -7.60 20.61 5.78
C ILE A 55 -6.17 20.11 5.83
N ASN A 56 -5.64 19.96 7.04
CA ASN A 56 -4.36 19.33 7.33
C ASN A 56 -4.49 18.57 8.65
N GLU A 57 -4.75 17.28 8.54
CA GLU A 57 -4.93 16.38 9.66
C GLU A 57 -3.76 15.41 9.74
N LYS A 58 -3.32 15.13 10.97
CA LYS A 58 -2.27 14.17 11.26
C LYS A 58 -2.74 13.26 12.39
N GLN A 59 -2.72 11.96 12.14
CA GLN A 59 -3.04 10.94 13.12
C GLN A 59 -1.90 9.94 13.21
N LYS A 60 -1.68 9.38 14.40
CA LYS A 60 -0.76 8.25 14.56
C LYS A 60 -1.54 6.95 14.47
N GLY A 61 -0.89 5.92 13.94
CA GLY A 61 -1.46 4.59 13.98
C GLY A 61 -0.42 3.50 14.14
N THR A 62 -0.92 2.32 14.49
CA THR A 62 -0.14 1.09 14.62
C THR A 62 -0.81 0.00 13.82
N LEU A 63 -0.04 -0.71 13.01
CA LEU A 63 -0.48 -1.91 12.29
C LEU A 63 0.29 -3.11 12.81
N VAL A 64 -0.43 -4.10 13.33
CA VAL A 64 0.11 -5.41 13.68
C VAL A 64 -0.35 -6.41 12.62
N LEU A 65 0.59 -7.14 12.03
CA LEU A 65 0.36 -8.13 10.98
C LEU A 65 0.87 -9.50 11.43
N GLN A 66 0.09 -10.53 11.15
CA GLN A 66 0.49 -11.93 11.28
C GLN A 66 -0.16 -12.74 10.17
N GLU A 67 0.63 -13.19 9.20
CA GLU A 67 0.14 -13.86 7.99
C GLU A 67 -0.93 -13.01 7.30
N GLU A 68 -2.17 -13.51 7.17
CA GLU A 68 -3.32 -12.80 6.60
C GLU A 68 -4.07 -11.95 7.64
N MET A 69 -3.80 -12.13 8.94
CA MET A 69 -4.46 -11.40 10.01
C MET A 69 -3.81 -10.03 10.22
N PHE A 70 -4.64 -9.05 10.58
CA PHE A 70 -4.12 -7.74 10.99
C PHE A 70 -4.98 -7.04 12.03
N ARG A 71 -4.33 -6.18 12.81
CA ARG A 71 -4.96 -5.18 13.66
C ARG A 71 -4.39 -3.80 13.32
N LEU A 72 -5.24 -2.93 12.81
CA LEU A 72 -4.96 -1.53 12.57
C LEU A 72 -5.60 -0.70 13.67
N GLU A 73 -4.79 0.07 14.38
CA GLU A 73 -5.24 1.00 15.40
C GLU A 73 -4.92 2.43 14.96
N MET A 74 -5.96 3.27 14.94
CA MET A 74 -5.86 4.72 14.78
C MET A 74 -6.63 5.39 15.91
N GLU A 75 -6.63 6.72 15.96
CA GLU A 75 -7.24 7.47 17.07
C GLU A 75 -8.75 7.16 17.24
N GLU A 76 -9.49 7.16 16.14
CA GLU A 76 -10.96 7.05 16.14
C GLU A 76 -11.49 5.66 15.79
N GLN A 77 -10.64 4.77 15.28
CA GLN A 77 -11.09 3.45 14.84
C GLN A 77 -10.04 2.37 15.01
N ILE A 78 -10.54 1.16 15.19
CA ILE A 78 -9.74 -0.07 15.21
C ILE A 78 -10.30 -1.00 14.14
N ILE A 79 -9.48 -1.37 13.16
CA ILE A 79 -9.84 -2.36 12.14
C ILE A 79 -9.15 -3.67 12.49
N ILE A 80 -9.92 -4.75 12.55
CA ILE A 80 -9.44 -6.09 12.89
C ILE A 80 -9.82 -7.03 11.76
N ASN A 81 -8.88 -7.85 11.31
CA ASN A 81 -9.11 -8.94 10.40
C ASN A 81 -8.46 -10.22 10.97
N ASP A 82 -9.24 -11.30 11.03
CA ASP A 82 -8.80 -12.60 11.56
C ASP A 82 -8.44 -13.62 10.47
N GLY A 83 -8.32 -13.16 9.22
CA GLY A 83 -8.08 -13.99 8.04
C GLY A 83 -9.36 -14.46 7.34
N GLU A 84 -10.54 -14.32 7.96
CA GLU A 84 -11.83 -14.72 7.38
C GLU A 84 -12.82 -13.55 7.33
N SER A 85 -12.89 -12.79 8.42
CA SER A 85 -13.83 -11.69 8.64
C SER A 85 -13.09 -10.40 8.99
N GLN A 86 -13.75 -9.27 8.74
CA GLN A 86 -13.22 -7.94 9.07
C GLN A 86 -14.25 -7.15 9.88
N TRP A 87 -13.78 -6.49 10.93
CA TRP A 87 -14.56 -5.61 11.78
C TRP A 87 -13.92 -4.23 11.87
N ILE A 88 -14.77 -3.21 12.01
CA ILE A 88 -14.36 -1.84 12.26
C ILE A 88 -15.03 -1.43 13.55
N TYR A 89 -14.23 -1.16 14.56
CA TYR A 89 -14.72 -0.60 15.82
C TYR A 89 -14.48 0.90 15.83
N LEU A 90 -15.56 1.68 15.87
CA LEU A 90 -15.52 3.14 16.01
C LEU A 90 -15.44 3.48 17.50
N THR A 91 -14.29 3.96 17.95
CA THR A 91 -13.96 4.08 19.38
C THR A 91 -14.76 5.17 20.08
N ASP A 92 -15.12 6.23 19.35
CA ASP A 92 -15.89 7.38 19.82
C ASP A 92 -17.38 7.06 19.96
N MET A 93 -17.91 6.20 19.08
CA MET A 93 -19.31 5.80 19.04
C MET A 93 -19.59 4.50 19.81
N ASN A 94 -18.54 3.75 20.18
CA ASN A 94 -18.63 2.43 20.80
C ASN A 94 -19.49 1.47 19.97
N GLU A 95 -19.22 1.44 18.66
CA GLU A 95 -19.97 0.68 17.64
C GLU A 95 -19.05 -0.27 16.86
N VAL A 96 -19.57 -1.46 16.49
CA VAL A 96 -18.90 -2.53 15.73
C VAL A 96 -19.70 -2.88 14.48
#